data_AF-A0A838PL95-F1
#
_entry.id   AF-A0A838PL95-F1
#
_cell.length_a   1.000
_cell.length_b   1.000
_cell.length_c   1.000
_cell.angle_alpha   90.00
_cell.angle_beta   90.00
_cell.angle_gamma   90.00
#
_symmetry.space_group_name_H-M   'P 1'
#
loop_
_entity.id
_entity.type
_entity.pdbx_description
1 polymer ?
#
loop_
_entity_poly.entity_id
_entity_poly.type
_entity_poly.pdbx_seq_one_letter_code
_entity_poly.pdbx_strand_id
1 'polypeptide(L)'
;MIGRCGQSALQVQLDEPVWRPLVKVVGERLAGAFMWMHEDELEDGSSLHAYKHIHTRRYLYLTEHGRAYQWAPCGRFVPTRLDYALQSALCTWWLLRGWDKEDAAEVRRAIAEANKASASSHER
;
A
#
# COMPACT_ATOMS: atom_id res chain seq x y z
N MET A 1 -19.45 22.70 7.63
CA MET A 1 -18.70 22.25 6.44
C MET A 1 -18.64 20.73 6.49
N ILE A 2 -19.32 20.03 5.60
CA ILE A 2 -19.15 18.57 5.47
C ILE A 2 -17.80 18.38 4.80
N GLY A 3 -16.77 18.05 5.58
CA GLY A 3 -15.41 17.85 5.08
C GLY A 3 -15.41 16.76 4.00
N ARG A 4 -14.70 16.98 2.89
CA ARG A 4 -14.51 15.94 1.87
C ARG A 4 -13.93 14.70 2.55
N CYS A 5 -14.57 13.56 2.32
CA CYS A 5 -14.18 12.26 2.86
C CYS A 5 -12.77 11.84 2.41
N GLY A 6 -12.28 12.32 1.25
CA GLY A 6 -10.97 12.01 0.69
C GLY A 6 -10.75 12.64 -0.68
N GLN A 7 -9.73 12.18 -1.40
CA GLN A 7 -9.38 12.61 -2.75
C GLN A 7 -10.06 11.71 -3.80
N SER A 8 -10.58 12.27 -4.90
CA SER A 8 -10.85 11.48 -6.10
C SER A 8 -9.54 11.08 -6.78
N ALA A 9 -9.59 10.07 -7.64
CA ALA A 9 -8.49 9.72 -8.51
C ALA A 9 -9.00 9.42 -9.92
N LEU A 10 -8.18 9.72 -10.93
CA LEU A 10 -8.44 9.41 -12.33
C LEU A 10 -7.43 8.36 -12.80
N GLN A 11 -7.89 7.24 -13.33
CA GLN A 11 -6.99 6.22 -13.87
C GLN A 11 -6.25 6.77 -15.10
N VAL A 12 -4.92 6.78 -15.02
CA VAL A 12 -4.04 7.31 -16.06
C VAL A 12 -3.56 6.19 -16.99
N GLN A 13 -3.17 5.04 -16.43
CA GLN A 13 -2.62 3.93 -17.20
C GLN A 13 -2.76 2.57 -16.50
N LEU A 14 -2.70 1.50 -17.29
CA LEU A 14 -2.83 0.11 -16.85
C LEU A 14 -1.82 -0.85 -17.52
N ASP A 15 -0.80 -0.32 -18.20
CA ASP A 15 0.07 -1.13 -19.07
C ASP A 15 1.51 -1.21 -18.55
N GLU A 16 2.08 -0.11 -18.09
CA GLU A 16 3.49 -0.02 -17.69
C GLU A 16 3.64 -0.01 -16.17
N PRO A 17 4.07 -1.13 -15.56
CA PRO A 17 4.08 -1.23 -14.11
C PRO A 17 5.24 -0.46 -13.49
N VAL A 18 4.92 0.35 -12.48
CA VAL A 18 5.91 1.06 -11.66
C VAL A 18 6.08 0.29 -10.35
N TRP A 19 7.25 -0.32 -10.13
CA TRP A 19 7.50 -1.18 -8.95
C TRP A 19 8.28 -0.52 -7.82
N ARG A 20 9.02 0.55 -8.13
CA ARG A 20 9.92 1.24 -7.19
C ARG A 20 9.24 1.61 -5.86
N PRO A 21 8.01 2.14 -5.82
CA PRO A 21 7.35 2.48 -4.56
C PRO A 21 7.06 1.25 -3.68
N LEU A 22 6.61 0.15 -4.29
CA LEU A 22 6.36 -1.09 -3.58
C LEU A 22 7.65 -1.69 -3.02
N VAL A 23 8.70 -1.81 -3.84
CA VAL A 23 10.00 -2.36 -3.43
C VAL A 23 10.59 -1.56 -2.26
N LYS A 24 10.46 -0.23 -2.28
CA LYS A 24 10.91 0.63 -1.17
C LYS A 24 10.20 0.32 0.15
N VAL A 25 8.92 -0.06 0.09
CA VAL A 25 8.08 -0.32 1.27
C VAL A 25 8.25 -1.74 1.80
N VAL A 26 8.23 -2.75 0.94
CA VAL A 26 8.18 -4.17 1.36
C VAL A 26 9.43 -4.97 1.00
N GLY A 27 10.38 -4.40 0.28
CA GLY A 27 11.55 -5.11 -0.27
C GLY A 27 11.21 -5.94 -1.51
N GLU A 28 12.24 -6.34 -2.26
CA GLU A 28 12.08 -7.07 -3.53
C GLU A 28 11.35 -8.41 -3.36
N ARG A 29 11.68 -9.14 -2.28
CA ARG A 29 11.10 -10.46 -2.02
C ARG A 29 9.58 -10.40 -1.90
N LEU A 30 9.05 -9.47 -1.10
CA LEU A 30 7.61 -9.34 -0.93
C LEU A 30 6.95 -8.64 -2.12
N ALA A 31 7.67 -7.76 -2.83
CA ALA A 31 7.15 -7.11 -4.02
C ALA A 31 6.74 -8.13 -5.10
N GLY A 32 7.47 -9.25 -5.22
CA GLY A 32 7.12 -10.36 -6.12
C GLY A 32 5.79 -11.06 -5.82
N ALA A 33 5.20 -10.84 -4.64
CA ALA A 33 3.88 -11.37 -4.27
C ALA A 33 2.71 -10.46 -4.70
N PHE A 34 2.99 -9.35 -5.38
CA PHE A 34 1.99 -8.39 -5.86
C PHE A 34 1.94 -8.35 -7.38
N MET A 35 0.76 -8.01 -7.89
CA MET A 35 0.55 -7.57 -9.26
C MET A 35 0.30 -6.08 -9.23
N TRP A 36 1.00 -5.33 -10.07
CA TRP A 36 0.65 -3.95 -10.35
C TRP A 36 -0.60 -3.95 -11.25
N MET A 37 -1.58 -3.09 -10.96
CA MET A 37 -2.88 -3.10 -11.63
C MET A 37 -3.15 -1.86 -12.49
N HIS A 38 -2.85 -0.69 -11.95
CA HIS A 38 -3.02 0.60 -12.62
C HIS A 38 -2.33 1.70 -11.81
N GLU A 39 -2.23 2.86 -12.44
CA GLU A 39 -1.87 4.12 -11.80
C GLU A 39 -3.02 5.11 -11.98
N ASP A 40 -3.35 5.79 -10.89
CA ASP A 40 -4.28 6.89 -10.86
C ASP A 40 -3.57 8.21 -10.53
N GLU A 41 -4.09 9.33 -10.99
CA GLU A 41 -3.70 10.68 -10.56
C GLU A 41 -4.66 11.19 -9.49
N LEU A 42 -4.14 11.59 -8.34
CA LEU A 42 -4.90 12.20 -7.24
C LEU A 42 -5.19 13.69 -7.48
N GLU A 43 -6.17 14.26 -6.75
CA GLU A 43 -6.49 15.70 -6.82
C GLU A 43 -5.28 16.62 -6.54
N ASP A 44 -4.29 16.15 -5.77
CA ASP A 44 -3.05 16.88 -5.47
C ASP A 44 -1.94 16.71 -6.54
N GLY A 45 -2.24 16.03 -7.65
CA GLY A 45 -1.30 15.74 -8.74
C GLY A 45 -0.35 14.58 -8.47
N SER A 46 -0.48 13.88 -7.33
CA SER A 46 0.35 12.71 -7.05
C SER A 46 -0.11 11.48 -7.84
N SER A 47 0.84 10.76 -8.42
CA SER A 47 0.61 9.39 -8.89
C SER A 47 0.34 8.44 -7.72
N LEU A 48 -0.73 7.66 -7.82
CA LEU A 48 -1.13 6.60 -6.90
C LEU A 48 -1.13 5.27 -7.64
N HIS A 49 -0.26 4.34 -7.22
CA HIS A 49 -0.14 3.03 -7.82
C HIS A 49 -0.94 1.99 -7.03
N ALA A 50 -1.74 1.20 -7.74
CA ALA A 50 -2.54 0.12 -7.17
C ALA A 50 -1.81 -1.22 -7.30
N TYR A 51 -1.38 -1.78 -6.17
CA TYR A 51 -0.77 -3.11 -6.12
C TYR A 51 -1.75 -4.10 -5.50
N LYS A 52 -2.10 -5.13 -6.25
CA LYS A 52 -2.95 -6.22 -5.78
C LYS A 52 -2.11 -7.39 -5.34
N HIS A 53 -2.26 -7.76 -4.08
CA HIS A 53 -1.59 -8.93 -3.56
C HIS A 53 -2.15 -10.21 -4.19
N ILE A 54 -1.28 -11.10 -4.67
CA ILE A 54 -1.67 -12.24 -5.52
C ILE A 54 -2.63 -13.18 -4.78
N HIS A 55 -2.41 -13.46 -3.50
CA HIS A 55 -3.18 -14.47 -2.77
C HIS A 55 -4.33 -13.90 -1.95
N THR A 56 -4.14 -12.79 -1.21
CA THR A 56 -5.27 -12.17 -0.46
C THR A 56 -6.23 -11.42 -1.37
N ARG A 57 -5.80 -11.12 -2.61
CA ARG A 57 -6.54 -10.30 -3.59
C ARG A 57 -6.84 -8.89 -3.12
N ARG A 58 -6.24 -8.46 -2.01
CA ARG A 58 -6.39 -7.13 -1.43
C ARG A 58 -5.40 -6.15 -2.05
N TYR A 59 -5.79 -4.89 -2.05
CA TYR A 59 -5.00 -3.81 -2.62
C TYR A 59 -4.15 -3.10 -1.58
N LEU A 60 -2.98 -2.68 -2.02
CA LEU A 60 -2.11 -1.70 -1.39
C LEU A 60 -1.99 -0.54 -2.37
N TYR A 61 -2.39 0.66 -1.96
CA TYR A 61 -2.30 1.87 -2.79
C TYR A 61 -1.18 2.75 -2.26
N LEU A 62 -0.19 3.04 -3.09
CA LEU A 62 1.00 3.82 -2.71
C LEU A 62 1.30 4.91 -3.72
N THR A 63 1.62 6.09 -3.20
CA THR A 63 2.26 7.14 -4.00
C THR A 63 3.75 6.85 -4.21
N GLU A 64 4.39 7.54 -5.14
CA GLU A 64 5.84 7.48 -5.39
C GLU A 64 6.70 7.65 -4.11
N HIS A 65 6.22 8.48 -3.19
CA HIS A 65 6.92 8.78 -1.93
C HIS A 65 6.61 7.79 -0.79
N GLY A 66 5.76 6.79 -1.03
CA GLY A 66 5.39 5.77 -0.04
C GLY A 66 4.24 6.16 0.88
N ARG A 67 3.50 7.26 0.58
CA ARG A 67 2.24 7.57 1.28
C ARG A 67 1.19 6.53 0.89
N ALA A 68 0.52 5.94 1.87
CA ALA A 68 -0.50 4.93 1.67
C ALA A 68 -1.92 5.50 1.69
N TYR A 69 -2.78 4.90 0.89
CA TYR A 69 -4.20 5.25 0.82
C TYR A 69 -5.08 4.00 0.91
N GLN A 70 -6.34 4.20 1.28
CA GLN A 70 -7.37 3.18 1.20
C GLN A 70 -8.57 3.73 0.43
N TRP A 71 -9.25 2.86 -0.32
CA TRP A 71 -10.51 3.19 -0.95
C TRP A 71 -11.64 3.16 0.08
N ALA A 72 -12.27 4.31 0.34
CA ALA A 72 -13.34 4.44 1.33
C ALA A 72 -14.73 4.19 0.71
N PRO A 73 -15.75 3.80 1.52
CA PRO A 73 -17.12 3.59 1.04
C PRO A 73 -17.75 4.81 0.34
N CYS A 74 -17.24 6.01 0.63
CA CYS A 74 -17.65 7.25 -0.03
C CYS A 74 -17.12 7.41 -1.47
N GLY A 75 -16.43 6.40 -2.02
CA GLY A 75 -15.90 6.39 -3.38
C GLY A 75 -14.68 7.28 -3.58
N ARG A 76 -13.86 7.44 -2.54
CA ARG A 76 -12.68 8.32 -2.54
C ARG A 76 -11.50 7.66 -1.84
N PHE A 77 -10.29 8.04 -2.22
CA PHE A 77 -9.07 7.64 -1.55
C PHE A 77 -8.82 8.50 -0.31
N VAL A 78 -8.63 7.83 0.82
CA VAL A 78 -8.32 8.49 2.09
C VAL A 78 -6.90 8.10 2.51
N PRO A 79 -6.07 9.06 2.95
CA PRO A 79 -4.77 8.73 3.51
C PRO A 79 -4.94 7.73 4.65
N THR A 80 -4.07 6.72 4.68
CA THR A 80 -4.03 5.74 5.75
C THR A 80 -2.59 5.51 6.17
N ARG A 81 -2.41 4.96 7.37
CA ARG A 81 -1.07 4.64 7.84
C ARG A 81 -0.52 3.44 7.05
N LEU A 82 0.77 3.49 6.74
CA LEU A 82 1.42 2.48 5.92
C LEU A 82 1.38 1.09 6.58
N ASP A 83 1.57 1.01 7.90
CA ASP A 83 1.46 -0.22 8.68
C ASP A 83 0.06 -0.85 8.56
N TYR A 84 -1.00 -0.05 8.62
CA TYR A 84 -2.38 -0.52 8.47
C TYR A 84 -2.67 -0.98 7.04
N ALA A 85 -2.17 -0.25 6.04
CA ALA A 85 -2.29 -0.66 4.65
C ALA A 85 -1.59 -2.00 4.39
N LEU A 86 -0.39 -2.18 4.94
CA LEU A 86 0.37 -3.43 4.85
C LEU A 86 -0.35 -4.57 5.56
N GLN A 87 -0.79 -4.37 6.80
CA GLN A 87 -1.58 -5.38 7.53
C GLN A 87 -2.85 -5.75 6.79
N SER A 88 -3.53 -4.78 6.18
CA SER A 88 -4.75 -5.01 5.41
C SER A 88 -4.46 -5.80 4.13
N ALA A 89 -3.44 -5.41 3.35
CA ALA A 89 -3.09 -6.06 2.09
C ALA A 89 -2.54 -7.49 2.31
N LEU A 90 -1.70 -7.66 3.33
CA LEU A 90 -1.06 -8.92 3.68
C LEU A 90 -1.92 -9.79 4.62
N CYS A 91 -3.07 -9.26 5.08
CA CYS A 91 -4.12 -9.85 5.92
C CYS A 91 -3.86 -11.27 6.41
N THR A 92 -3.30 -11.44 7.60
CA THR A 92 -3.12 -12.76 8.27
C THR A 92 -2.72 -13.92 7.34
N TRP A 93 -2.11 -13.64 6.17
CA TRP A 93 -1.76 -14.68 5.21
C TRP A 93 -0.61 -15.48 5.80
N TRP A 94 0.33 -14.81 6.46
CA TRP A 94 1.36 -15.46 7.27
C TRP A 94 0.81 -16.39 8.38
N LEU A 95 -0.49 -16.32 8.72
CA LEU A 95 -1.15 -17.20 9.69
C LEU A 95 -1.94 -18.35 9.05
N LEU A 96 -2.41 -18.23 7.81
CA LEU A 96 -3.42 -19.15 7.25
C LEU A 96 -2.93 -20.07 6.13
N ARG A 97 -1.88 -19.69 5.36
CA ARG A 97 -1.43 -20.47 4.19
C ARG A 97 0.07 -20.44 3.94
N GLY A 98 0.86 -20.47 5.03
CA GLY A 98 2.31 -20.75 5.06
C GLY A 98 3.05 -20.64 3.73
N TRP A 99 3.30 -19.41 3.30
CA TRP A 99 4.58 -19.09 2.67
C TRP A 99 5.64 -19.16 3.77
N ASP A 100 6.89 -19.45 3.40
CA ASP A 100 7.90 -20.02 4.32
C ASP A 100 8.17 -19.10 5.55
N LYS A 101 8.81 -19.64 6.60
CA LYS A 101 9.14 -18.89 7.82
C LYS A 101 9.88 -17.56 7.54
N GLU A 102 10.67 -17.50 6.47
CA GLU A 102 11.35 -16.30 6.00
C GLU A 102 10.36 -15.22 5.53
N ASP A 103 9.32 -15.58 4.76
CA ASP A 103 8.30 -14.63 4.30
C ASP A 103 7.53 -14.02 5.47
N ALA A 104 7.18 -14.84 6.47
CA ALA A 104 6.54 -14.35 7.67
C ALA A 104 7.43 -13.38 8.47
N ALA A 105 8.75 -13.58 8.46
CA ALA A 105 9.70 -12.68 9.11
C ALA A 105 9.79 -11.33 8.37
N GLU A 106 9.88 -11.35 7.04
CA GLU A 106 9.96 -10.12 6.24
C GLU A 106 8.66 -9.29 6.32
N VAL A 107 7.48 -9.93 6.35
CA VAL A 107 6.21 -9.21 6.56
C VAL A 107 6.21 -8.50 7.91
N ARG A 108 6.61 -9.18 8.99
CA ARG A 108 6.68 -8.57 10.33
C ARG A 108 7.67 -7.42 10.37
N ARG A 109 8.83 -7.58 9.72
CA ARG A 109 9.85 -6.54 9.60
C ARG A 109 9.30 -5.31 8.88
N ALA A 110 8.68 -5.48 7.70
CA ALA A 110 8.10 -4.38 6.93
C ALA A 110 7.05 -3.59 7.74
N ILE A 111 6.16 -4.30 8.44
CA ILE A 111 5.16 -3.68 9.33
C ILE A 111 5.83 -2.92 10.48
N ALA A 112 6.87 -3.48 11.10
CA ALA A 112 7.58 -2.84 12.20
C ALA A 112 8.33 -1.57 11.74
N GLU A 113 8.96 -1.57 10.57
CA GLU A 113 9.64 -0.40 10.02
C GLU A 113 8.65 0.70 9.62
N ALA A 114 7.52 0.35 9.00
CA ALA A 114 6.45 1.30 8.69
C ALA A 114 5.90 1.97 9.98
N ASN A 115 5.81 1.21 11.07
CA ASN A 115 5.41 1.73 12.37
C ASN A 115 6.41 2.73 12.95
N LYS A 116 7.72 2.42 12.91
CA LYS A 116 8.78 3.32 13.40
C LYS A 116 8.81 4.64 12.60
N ALA A 117 8.69 4.56 11.27
CA ALA A 117 8.63 5.74 10.41
C ALA A 117 7.44 6.64 10.77
N SER A 118 6.30 6.04 11.08
CA SER A 118 5.09 6.76 11.50
C SER A 118 5.24 7.41 12.88
N ALA A 119 5.92 6.76 13.83
CA ALA A 119 6.19 7.31 15.17
C ALA A 119 7.15 8.51 15.12
N SER A 120 8.23 8.41 14.35
CA SER A 120 9.25 9.49 14.22
C SER A 120 8.77 10.75 13.47
N SER A 121 7.63 10.68 12.78
CA SER A 121 7.00 11.84 12.12
C SER A 121 6.07 12.61 13.06
N HIS A 122 5.79 12.08 14.26
CA HIS A 122 4.93 12.71 15.27
C HIS A 122 5.73 13.52 16.31
N GLU A 123 7.06 13.43 16.30
CA GLU A 123 7.98 14.12 17.23
C GLU A 123 8.72 15.32 16.58
N ARG A 124 8.30 15.75 15.39
CA ARG A 124 8.86 16.91 14.67
C ARG A 124 7.84 18.01 14.43
#